data_AF-A0A815Q2M0-F1
#
_entry.id   AF-A0A815Q2M0-F1
#
_cell.length_a   1.000
_cell.length_b   1.000
_cell.length_c   1.000
_cell.angle_alpha   90.00
_cell.angle_beta   90.00
_cell.angle_gamma   90.00
#
_symmetry.space_group_name_H-M   'P 1'
#
loop_
_entity.id
_entity.type
_entity.pdbx_description
1 polymer ?
#
loop_
_entity_poly.entity_id
_entity_poly.type
_entity_poly.pdbx_seq_one_letter_code
_entity_poly.pdbx_strand_id
1 'polypeptide(L)'
;ISECAAAVLTEPVEKHDRSIYEAGAEVLSNEQRAKIFNKVLGTSIMYEQQTIEDFYKTNISSGMNHSFAYDLIKLAFNGEGKKATLQLAVILNPPLRTFEEWLQDNIQLFQ
;
A
#
# COMPACT_ATOMS: atom_id res chain seq x y z
N ILE A 1 -8.16 7.21 -0.20
CA ILE A 1 -9.53 6.64 -0.26
C ILE A 1 -10.58 7.70 0.08
N SER A 2 -10.48 8.39 1.22
CA SER A 2 -11.44 9.43 1.63
C SER A 2 -11.65 10.54 0.59
N GLU A 3 -10.57 11.05 -0.01
CA GLU A 3 -10.64 12.08 -1.06
C GLU A 3 -11.41 11.59 -2.31
N CYS A 4 -11.23 10.32 -2.68
CA CYS A 4 -11.91 9.74 -3.85
C CYS A 4 -13.40 9.55 -3.54
N ALA A 5 -13.72 9.10 -2.33
CA ALA A 5 -15.10 9.00 -1.87
C ALA A 5 -15.76 10.40 -1.83
N ALA A 6 -15.05 11.41 -1.33
CA ALA A 6 -15.55 12.78 -1.29
C ALA A 6 -15.84 13.32 -2.69
N ALA A 7 -14.93 13.13 -3.65
CA ALA A 7 -15.16 13.51 -5.05
C ALA A 7 -16.41 12.81 -5.62
N VAL A 8 -16.49 11.48 -5.50
CA VAL A 8 -17.63 10.69 -6.02
C VAL A 8 -18.97 11.10 -5.40
N LEU A 9 -18.98 11.46 -4.12
CA LEU A 9 -20.20 11.84 -3.39
C LEU A 9 -20.63 13.30 -3.62
N THR A 10 -19.75 14.16 -4.13
CA THR A 10 -20.02 15.60 -4.32
C THR A 10 -20.22 16.00 -5.77
N GLU A 11 -19.77 15.18 -6.72
CA GLU A 11 -19.98 15.36 -8.15
C GLU A 11 -21.34 14.77 -8.62
N PRO A 12 -21.82 15.13 -9.82
CA PRO A 12 -23.08 14.58 -10.34
C PRO A 12 -23.09 13.05 -10.37
N VAL A 13 -24.22 12.45 -9.96
CA VAL A 13 -24.36 11.00 -9.89
C VAL A 13 -24.13 10.36 -11.26
N GLU A 14 -24.53 11.01 -12.34
CA GLU A 14 -24.36 10.52 -13.71
C GLU A 14 -22.89 10.42 -14.14
N LYS A 15 -21.98 11.16 -13.47
CA LYS A 15 -20.54 11.12 -13.75
C LYS A 15 -19.88 9.84 -13.23
N HIS A 16 -20.36 9.32 -12.10
CA HIS A 16 -19.76 8.17 -11.42
C HIS A 16 -20.62 6.91 -11.53
N ASP A 17 -21.93 7.05 -11.44
CA ASP A 17 -22.95 5.99 -11.47
C ASP A 17 -22.52 4.76 -10.65
N ARG A 18 -22.41 3.58 -11.28
CA ARG A 18 -21.99 2.32 -10.65
C ARG A 18 -20.54 1.96 -10.97
N SER A 19 -19.71 2.96 -11.26
CA SER A 19 -18.29 2.74 -11.59
C SER A 19 -17.50 2.26 -10.38
N ILE A 20 -16.49 1.43 -10.65
CA ILE A 20 -15.56 0.92 -9.65
C ILE A 20 -14.24 1.68 -9.78
N TYR A 21 -13.74 2.20 -8.67
CA TYR A 21 -12.48 2.93 -8.61
C TYR A 21 -11.47 2.18 -7.75
N GLU A 22 -10.43 1.66 -8.38
CA GLU A 22 -9.26 1.12 -7.69
C GLU A 22 -8.43 2.28 -7.10
N ALA A 23 -7.85 2.09 -5.91
CA ALA A 23 -7.18 3.15 -5.17
C ALA A 23 -5.69 2.86 -4.93
N GLY A 24 -4.91 2.72 -6.02
CA GLY A 24 -3.45 2.56 -5.95
C GLY A 24 -2.70 3.79 -6.45
N ALA A 25 -2.07 4.58 -5.58
CA ALA A 25 -1.28 5.74 -6.01
C ALA A 25 0.11 5.37 -6.54
N GLU A 26 0.74 4.37 -5.94
CA GLU A 26 2.13 4.01 -6.20
C GLU A 26 2.33 2.50 -6.05
N VAL A 27 3.24 1.93 -6.84
CA VAL A 27 3.67 0.54 -6.72
C VAL A 27 5.12 0.52 -6.32
N LEU A 28 5.38 -0.05 -5.15
CA LEU A 28 6.72 -0.18 -4.59
C LEU A 28 7.01 -1.64 -4.24
N SER A 29 8.19 -2.11 -4.60
CA SER A 29 8.76 -3.31 -4.02
C SER A 29 9.10 -3.08 -2.54
N ASN A 30 9.23 -4.16 -1.77
CA ASN A 30 9.65 -4.06 -0.37
C ASN A 30 11.06 -3.47 -0.25
N GLU A 31 11.94 -3.69 -1.24
CA GLU A 31 13.26 -3.06 -1.30
C GLU A 31 13.16 -1.54 -1.50
N GLN A 32 12.27 -1.07 -2.38
CA GLN A 32 12.03 0.36 -2.57
C GLN A 32 11.43 1.00 -1.32
N ARG A 33 10.49 0.32 -0.66
CA ARG A 33 9.93 0.76 0.64
C ARG A 33 11.03 0.89 1.69
N ALA A 34 11.92 -0.10 1.81
CA ALA A 34 13.05 -0.06 2.75
C ALA A 34 13.99 1.13 2.46
N LYS A 35 14.27 1.42 1.18
CA LYS A 35 15.06 2.60 0.78
C LYS A 35 14.38 3.91 1.20
N ILE A 36 13.07 4.02 1.02
CA ILE A 36 12.29 5.20 1.44
C ILE A 36 12.31 5.34 2.98
N PHE A 37 12.09 4.24 3.71
CA PHE A 37 12.20 4.25 5.17
C PHE A 37 13.58 4.69 5.65
N ASN A 38 14.65 4.13 5.08
CA ASN A 38 16.03 4.50 5.42
C ASN A 38 16.28 5.99 5.18
N LYS A 39 15.85 6.50 4.02
CA LYS A 39 15.96 7.92 3.64
C LYS A 39 15.22 8.84 4.61
N VAL A 40 13.97 8.52 4.96
CA VAL A 40 13.12 9.41 5.77
C VAL A 40 13.47 9.32 7.26
N LEU A 41 13.75 8.13 7.78
CA LEU A 41 14.04 7.91 9.21
C LEU A 41 15.51 8.18 9.57
N GLY A 42 16.40 8.31 8.59
CA GLY A 42 17.84 8.46 8.83
C GLY A 42 18.48 7.25 9.53
N THR A 43 17.80 6.10 9.54
CA THR A 43 18.24 4.87 10.19
C THR A 43 18.61 3.83 9.13
N SER A 44 19.68 3.07 9.38
CA SER A 44 20.09 1.98 8.47
C SER A 44 19.05 0.86 8.47
N ILE A 45 18.20 0.86 7.43
CA ILE A 45 17.19 -0.17 7.18
C ILE A 45 17.57 -0.89 5.90
N MET A 46 17.69 -2.21 6.00
CA MET A 46 17.98 -3.10 4.88
C MET A 46 16.80 -4.05 4.65
N TYR A 47 16.52 -4.31 3.39
CA TYR A 47 15.51 -5.30 3.01
C TYR A 47 16.11 -6.70 3.01
N GLU A 48 15.45 -7.63 3.69
CA GLU A 48 15.73 -9.06 3.64
C GLU A 48 14.47 -9.81 3.23
N GLN A 49 14.57 -10.65 2.20
CA GLN A 49 13.47 -11.50 1.74
C GLN A 49 13.42 -12.75 2.62
N GLN A 50 12.36 -12.87 3.44
CA GLN A 50 12.09 -14.09 4.19
C GLN A 50 11.71 -15.25 3.28
N THR A 51 11.95 -16.49 3.73
CA THR A 51 11.40 -17.68 3.08
C THR A 51 9.88 -17.76 3.29
N ILE A 52 9.17 -18.49 2.43
CA ILE A 52 7.73 -18.73 2.57
C ILE A 52 7.41 -19.40 3.92
N GLU A 53 8.25 -20.35 4.33
CA GLU A 53 8.07 -21.11 5.57
C GLU A 53 8.22 -20.20 6.79
N ASP A 54 9.26 -19.35 6.83
CA ASP A 54 9.48 -18.43 7.93
C ASP A 54 8.41 -17.34 7.99
N PHE A 55 7.98 -16.83 6.83
CA PHE A 55 6.87 -15.88 6.75
C PHE A 55 5.58 -16.49 7.34
N TYR A 56 5.24 -17.72 6.94
CA TYR A 56 4.07 -18.42 7.44
C TYR A 56 4.18 -18.66 8.96
N LYS A 57 5.29 -19.21 9.45
CA LYS A 57 5.53 -19.45 10.88
C LYS A 57 5.41 -18.17 11.69
N THR A 58 6.02 -17.08 11.22
CA THR A 58 5.97 -15.77 11.88
C THR A 58 4.53 -15.28 12.06
N ASN A 59 3.71 -15.36 11.01
CA ASN A 59 2.31 -14.94 11.07
C ASN A 59 1.46 -15.84 11.99
N ILE A 60 1.67 -17.16 11.95
CA ILE A 60 0.98 -18.08 12.88
C ILE A 60 1.37 -17.79 14.33
N SER A 61 2.67 -17.59 14.59
CA SER A 61 3.17 -17.27 15.92
C SER A 61 2.69 -15.91 16.45
N SER A 62 2.35 -14.97 15.56
CA SER A 62 1.72 -13.70 15.95
C SER A 62 0.20 -13.82 16.21
N GLY A 63 -0.36 -15.03 16.20
CA GLY A 63 -1.78 -15.28 16.47
C GLY A 63 -2.68 -15.21 15.23
N MET A 64 -2.11 -15.08 14.03
CA MET A 64 -2.92 -15.16 12.81
C MET A 64 -3.42 -16.59 12.62
N ASN A 65 -4.69 -16.73 12.21
CA ASN A 65 -5.21 -18.05 11.89
C ASN A 65 -4.57 -18.61 10.61
N HIS A 66 -4.67 -19.93 10.46
CA HIS A 66 -4.08 -20.66 9.34
C HIS A 66 -4.51 -20.14 7.96
N SER A 67 -5.81 -19.96 7.74
CA SER A 67 -6.32 -19.61 6.41
C SER A 67 -5.81 -18.24 5.96
N PHE A 68 -5.81 -17.25 6.85
CA PHE A 68 -5.28 -15.93 6.54
C PHE A 68 -3.77 -15.95 6.33
N ALA A 69 -3.01 -16.65 7.17
CA ALA A 69 -1.56 -16.75 7.01
C ALA A 69 -1.17 -17.45 5.69
N TYR A 70 -1.94 -18.47 5.28
CA TYR A 70 -1.76 -19.15 4.01
C TYR A 70 -2.05 -18.24 2.80
N ASP A 71 -3.16 -17.53 2.82
CA ASP A 71 -3.55 -16.64 1.72
C ASP A 71 -2.58 -15.45 1.56
N LEU A 72 -2.04 -14.92 2.67
CA LEU A 72 -1.05 -13.85 2.64
C LEU A 72 0.25 -14.23 1.91
N ILE A 73 0.61 -15.51 1.84
CA ILE A 73 1.79 -15.95 1.08
C ILE A 73 1.64 -15.55 -0.39
N LYS A 74 0.46 -15.72 -0.99
CA LYS A 74 0.24 -15.33 -2.39
C LYS A 74 0.44 -13.83 -2.58
N LEU A 75 -0.10 -13.02 -1.67
CA LEU A 75 0.04 -11.56 -1.73
C LEU A 75 1.49 -11.10 -1.53
N ALA A 76 2.19 -11.69 -0.56
CA ALA A 76 3.56 -11.31 -0.22
C ALA A 76 4.59 -11.76 -1.28
N PHE A 77 4.41 -12.93 -1.90
CA PHE A 77 5.43 -13.56 -2.76
C PHE A 77 5.09 -13.54 -4.26
N ASN A 78 3.80 -13.63 -4.64
CA ASN A 78 3.44 -13.71 -6.06
C ASN A 78 3.22 -12.34 -6.70
N GLY A 79 3.20 -11.27 -5.91
CA GLY A 79 3.14 -9.90 -6.40
C GLY A 79 1.85 -9.55 -7.16
N GLU A 80 0.76 -10.25 -6.90
CA GLU A 80 -0.57 -9.88 -7.39
C GLU A 80 -0.95 -8.48 -6.87
N GLY A 81 -1.52 -7.62 -7.73
CA GLY A 81 -1.97 -6.26 -7.36
C GLY A 81 -0.96 -5.11 -7.56
N LYS A 82 0.16 -5.34 -8.25
CA LYS A 82 1.23 -4.34 -8.45
C LYS A 82 0.99 -3.38 -9.64
N LYS A 83 -0.14 -2.68 -9.71
CA LYS A 83 -0.34 -1.59 -10.68
C LYS A 83 -0.84 -0.33 -10.00
N ALA A 84 -0.20 0.80 -10.32
CA ALA A 84 -0.71 2.09 -9.93
C ALA A 84 -1.97 2.37 -10.76
N THR A 85 -3.01 2.84 -10.10
CA THR A 85 -4.27 3.22 -10.72
C THR A 85 -4.15 4.64 -11.25
N LEU A 86 -3.50 4.81 -12.41
CA LEU A 86 -3.24 6.14 -12.99
C LEU A 86 -4.54 6.94 -13.22
N GLN A 87 -5.64 6.26 -13.54
CA GLN A 87 -6.95 6.87 -13.72
C GLN A 87 -7.53 7.48 -12.44
N LEU A 88 -7.02 7.10 -11.26
CA LEU A 88 -7.43 7.73 -9.99
C LEU A 88 -7.08 9.22 -9.97
N ALA A 89 -6.00 9.62 -10.62
CA ALA A 89 -5.60 11.02 -10.72
C ALA A 89 -6.62 11.89 -11.47
N VAL A 90 -7.46 11.29 -12.33
CA VAL A 90 -8.55 12.00 -13.04
C VAL A 90 -9.67 12.40 -12.08
N ILE A 91 -9.85 11.64 -10.99
CA ILE A 91 -10.89 11.89 -9.99
C ILE A 91 -10.35 12.84 -8.90
N LEU A 92 -9.11 12.64 -8.50
CA LEU A 92 -8.51 13.34 -7.36
C LEU A 92 -7.84 14.67 -7.70
N ASN A 93 -7.62 14.94 -8.99
CA ASN A 93 -6.72 15.98 -9.51
C ASN A 93 -5.26 15.81 -9.03
N PRO A 94 -4.27 15.77 -9.94
CA PRO A 94 -2.87 15.50 -9.56
C PRO A 94 -2.23 16.56 -8.65
N PRO A 95 -1.17 16.20 -7.89
CA PRO A 95 -0.54 14.86 -7.82
C PRO A 95 -1.11 13.96 -6.71
N LEU A 96 -1.09 12.64 -6.95
CA LEU A 96 -1.38 11.66 -5.91
C LEU A 96 -0.22 11.60 -4.91
N ARG A 97 -0.55 11.57 -3.61
CA ARG A 97 0.45 11.48 -2.54
C ARG A 97 1.25 10.17 -2.63
N THR A 98 2.57 10.31 -2.57
CA THR A 98 3.54 9.20 -2.58
C THR A 98 3.70 8.57 -1.20
N PHE A 99 4.29 7.38 -1.15
CA PHE A 99 4.63 6.74 0.13
C PHE A 99 5.65 7.55 0.94
N GLU A 100 6.61 8.21 0.27
CA GLU A 100 7.61 9.04 0.94
C GLU A 100 6.98 10.25 1.63
N GLU A 101 6.11 10.99 0.93
CA GLU A 101 5.38 12.13 1.52
C GLU A 101 4.49 11.68 2.68
N TRP A 102 3.85 10.52 2.54
CA TRP A 102 3.08 9.95 3.65
C TRP A 102 3.94 9.67 4.88
N LEU A 103 5.13 9.09 4.68
CA LEU A 103 6.04 8.76 5.78
C LEU A 103 6.62 10.01 6.44
N GLN A 104 6.93 11.07 5.67
CA GLN A 104 7.43 12.34 6.21
C GLN A 104 6.42 12.98 7.17
N ASP A 105 5.14 13.01 6.81
CA ASP A 105 4.08 13.59 7.66
C ASP A 105 3.73 12.74 8.89
N ASN A 106 4.19 11.48 8.92
CA ASN A 106 3.86 10.50 9.95
C ASN A 106 5.09 9.92 10.64
N ILE A 107 6.23 10.61 10.56
CA ILE A 107 7.52 10.12 11.05
C ILE A 107 7.49 9.76 12.55
N GLN A 108 6.68 10.48 13.33
CA GLN A 108 6.47 10.27 14.77
C GLN A 108 5.89 8.89 15.13
N LEU A 109 5.31 8.16 14.17
CA LEU A 109 4.80 6.80 14.39
C LEU A 109 5.93 5.75 14.39
N PHE A 110 7.15 6.15 14.01
CA PHE A 110 8.30 5.28 13.78
C PHE A 110 9.54 5.68 14.59
N GLN A 111 9.39 6.64 15.52
CA GLN A 111 10.41 7.04 16.51
C GLN A 111 10.12 6.37 17.86
#